data_AF-A0A965ZDX9-F1
#
_entry.id   AF-A0A965ZDX9-F1
#
_cell.length_a   1.000
_cell.length_b   1.000
_cell.length_c   1.000
_cell.angle_alpha   90.00
_cell.angle_beta   90.00
_cell.angle_gamma   90.00
#
_symmetry.space_group_name_H-M   'P 1'
#
loop_
_entity.id
_entity.type
_entity.pdbx_description
1 polymer ?
#
loop_
_entity_poly.entity_id
_entity_poly.type
_entity_poly.pdbx_seq_one_letter_code
_entity_poly.pdbx_strand_id
1 'polypeptide(L)'
;MKGINWQLLVFLLLFLNVKLIVKLFAIVFIYILQPDFKFGFRIKNSRLPLFYVGVIAIAMINWLMFRYFFSLPYNLAFLTGILFWGLCILAIHQIKLMAERTESSVLHKTITVFFLANALVSFVNILLIILHIKKINPYSYQGNYQQYFLNTGDYIKGITFDVSITNAVIAGLGVIYYLLRYNYKMLLLCLAVLLLATSNTVNIMLFGILALVFIFRSTAAQKSMIVVSLLMLVTFMVKVTPQNMYYIDKMYNKMLFNKNVSFDPVPVKEVRITDRPDSTLSPSEKQDKIAQLYLDSLSVILEKRYREEHVKVPEPLGMVKYELPKDLIHTATFQPRSDTDGMQKRLIAFIVTHKAQLPLATQPQTTQRIIPGKLITFKQTVHFFASHPRKMITGDGVGNFSSKLAFKLTGLGMSGGYPQQYATINPDFLSNHLDVYLNFFSRRTGMHSVTNSPDSVYDQLLGEYGVAGGLLFVIFYVGYFLKQRRYLSYGLPMLLFIGCVFFTDYWFEQLSIVVLFELLLLVDIKEHQLLTPMQA
;
A
#
# COMPACT_ATOMS: atom_id res chain seq x y z
N MET A 1 -27.76 -12.46 -13.97
CA MET A 1 -27.22 -11.14 -13.56
C MET A 1 -28.05 -10.00 -14.17
N LYS A 2 -29.37 -9.95 -13.96
CA LYS A 2 -30.19 -8.82 -14.45
C LYS A 2 -29.90 -7.58 -13.59
N GLY A 3 -29.66 -6.44 -14.23
CA GLY A 3 -29.49 -5.15 -13.53
C GLY A 3 -28.08 -4.79 -13.05
N ILE A 4 -27.04 -5.41 -13.61
CA ILE A 4 -25.63 -5.05 -13.39
C ILE A 4 -25.00 -4.73 -14.75
N ASN A 5 -24.19 -3.67 -14.83
CA ASN A 5 -23.30 -3.45 -15.97
C ASN A 5 -22.08 -4.37 -15.83
N TRP A 6 -22.10 -5.51 -16.53
CA TRP A 6 -21.04 -6.51 -16.47
C TRP A 6 -19.74 -6.03 -17.11
N GLN A 7 -19.81 -5.17 -18.14
CA GLN A 7 -18.63 -4.63 -18.82
C GLN A 7 -17.80 -3.78 -17.84
N LEU A 8 -18.48 -2.92 -17.08
CA LEU A 8 -17.86 -2.14 -16.01
C LEU A 8 -17.27 -3.05 -14.92
N LEU A 9 -18.01 -4.08 -14.49
CA LEU A 9 -17.52 -5.00 -13.45
C LEU A 9 -16.24 -5.71 -13.88
N VAL A 10 -16.22 -6.29 -15.08
CA VAL A 10 -15.05 -6.99 -15.63
C VAL A 10 -13.88 -6.02 -15.81
N PHE A 11 -14.16 -4.81 -16.33
CA PHE A 11 -13.14 -3.78 -16.48
C PHE A 11 -12.50 -3.43 -15.13
N LEU A 12 -13.29 -3.21 -14.07
CA LEU A 12 -12.76 -2.93 -12.74
C LEU A 12 -11.94 -4.11 -12.18
N LEU A 13 -12.45 -5.34 -12.28
CA LEU A 13 -11.76 -6.53 -11.76
C LEU A 13 -10.39 -6.74 -12.43
N LEU A 14 -10.27 -6.45 -13.72
CA LEU A 14 -9.01 -6.60 -14.47
C LEU A 14 -8.10 -5.37 -14.29
N PHE A 15 -8.63 -4.16 -14.42
CA PHE A 15 -7.81 -2.95 -14.41
C PHE A 15 -7.22 -2.62 -13.03
N LEU A 16 -7.90 -3.00 -11.95
CA LEU A 16 -7.40 -2.77 -10.60
C LEU A 16 -6.35 -3.81 -10.16
N ASN A 17 -6.01 -4.78 -11.01
CA ASN A 17 -4.98 -5.77 -10.73
C ASN A 17 -3.58 -5.13 -10.64
N VAL A 18 -2.72 -5.57 -9.73
CA VAL A 18 -1.34 -5.06 -9.58
C VAL A 18 -0.50 -5.19 -10.86
N LYS A 19 -0.76 -6.19 -11.70
CA LYS A 19 0.05 -6.45 -12.90
C LYS A 19 -0.34 -5.55 -14.05
N LEU A 20 0.61 -4.74 -14.52
CA LEU A 20 0.44 -3.83 -15.66
C LEU A 20 -0.12 -4.53 -16.92
N ILE A 21 0.34 -5.75 -17.23
CA ILE A 21 -0.13 -6.50 -18.40
C ILE A 21 -1.64 -6.79 -18.34
N VAL A 22 -2.18 -7.03 -17.13
CA VAL A 22 -3.62 -7.25 -16.93
C VAL A 22 -4.38 -5.94 -17.13
N LYS A 23 -3.81 -4.81 -16.69
CA LYS A 23 -4.39 -3.47 -16.96
C LYS A 23 -4.44 -3.15 -18.45
N LEU A 24 -3.36 -3.47 -19.18
CA LEU A 24 -3.31 -3.31 -20.64
C LEU A 24 -4.38 -4.16 -21.33
N PHE A 25 -4.51 -5.43 -20.93
CA PHE A 25 -5.55 -6.31 -21.43
C PHE A 25 -6.95 -5.75 -21.12
N ALA A 26 -7.19 -5.24 -19.92
CA ALA A 26 -8.47 -4.62 -19.55
C ALA A 26 -8.83 -3.44 -20.46
N ILE A 27 -7.86 -2.57 -20.79
CA ILE A 27 -8.05 -1.43 -21.70
C ILE A 27 -8.35 -1.92 -23.12
N VAL A 28 -7.53 -2.83 -23.67
CA VAL A 28 -7.77 -3.37 -25.02
C VAL A 28 -9.14 -4.03 -25.10
N PHE A 29 -9.47 -4.89 -24.12
CA PHE A 29 -10.75 -5.57 -24.03
C PHE A 29 -11.91 -4.59 -24.04
N ILE A 30 -11.88 -3.53 -23.22
CA ILE A 30 -13.02 -2.62 -23.14
C ILE A 30 -13.16 -1.74 -24.40
N TYR A 31 -12.06 -1.36 -25.04
CA TYR A 31 -12.11 -0.61 -26.29
C TYR A 31 -12.57 -1.45 -27.48
N ILE A 32 -12.37 -2.77 -27.46
CA ILE A 32 -12.99 -3.69 -28.43
C ILE A 32 -14.52 -3.73 -28.24
N LEU A 33 -14.99 -3.78 -26.99
CA LEU A 33 -16.42 -3.87 -26.69
C LEU A 33 -17.16 -2.54 -26.88
N GLN A 34 -16.50 -1.43 -26.60
CA GLN A 34 -17.09 -0.09 -26.64
C GLN A 34 -16.10 0.91 -27.28
N PRO A 35 -15.89 0.82 -28.61
CA PRO A 35 -14.98 1.70 -29.31
C PRO A 35 -15.55 3.12 -29.30
N ASP A 36 -14.90 4.00 -28.54
CA ASP A 36 -15.18 5.42 -28.53
C ASP A 36 -13.89 6.17 -28.22
N PHE A 37 -13.41 6.97 -29.16
CA PHE A 37 -12.19 7.79 -29.00
C PHE A 37 -12.52 9.29 -28.93
N LYS A 38 -13.78 9.65 -28.66
CA LYS A 38 -14.20 11.05 -28.51
C LYS A 38 -13.94 11.52 -27.09
N PHE A 39 -12.67 11.76 -26.77
CA PHE A 39 -12.23 12.13 -25.42
C PHE A 39 -12.88 13.42 -24.89
N GLY A 40 -13.13 14.40 -25.77
CA GLY A 40 -13.84 15.64 -25.41
C GLY A 40 -13.03 16.58 -24.54
N PHE A 41 -11.69 16.60 -24.68
CA PHE A 41 -10.83 17.59 -24.03
C PHE A 41 -11.12 18.98 -24.57
N ARG A 42 -11.47 19.91 -23.68
CA ARG A 42 -11.74 21.32 -23.99
C ARG A 42 -11.27 22.18 -22.83
N ILE A 43 -10.68 23.35 -23.09
CA ILE A 43 -10.22 24.26 -22.03
C ILE A 43 -11.38 24.67 -21.12
N LYS A 44 -12.54 24.98 -21.73
CA LYS A 44 -13.79 25.25 -21.01
C LYS A 44 -14.69 24.02 -21.10
N ASN A 45 -15.22 23.59 -19.94
CA ASN A 45 -16.15 22.46 -19.82
C ASN A 45 -15.61 21.16 -20.44
N SER A 46 -14.35 20.83 -20.14
CA SER A 46 -13.75 19.56 -20.54
C SER A 46 -14.58 18.38 -20.06
N ARG A 47 -14.73 17.36 -20.91
CA ARG A 47 -15.34 16.09 -20.50
C ARG A 47 -14.42 15.33 -19.54
N LEU A 48 -13.11 15.41 -19.67
CA LEU A 48 -12.17 14.69 -18.80
C LEU A 48 -11.26 15.67 -18.07
N PRO A 49 -10.68 15.30 -16.91
CA PRO A 49 -9.68 16.14 -16.24
C PRO A 49 -8.54 16.51 -17.19
N LEU A 50 -8.30 17.80 -17.41
CA LEU A 50 -7.22 18.27 -18.30
C LEU A 50 -5.82 17.97 -17.74
N PHE A 51 -5.74 17.63 -16.46
CA PHE A 51 -4.51 17.23 -15.77
C PHE A 51 -3.71 16.21 -16.56
N TYR A 52 -4.34 15.11 -17.00
CA TYR A 52 -3.63 14.02 -17.68
C TYR A 52 -2.92 14.46 -18.97
N VAL A 53 -3.59 15.28 -19.79
CA VAL A 53 -3.00 15.82 -21.02
C VAL A 53 -1.94 16.87 -20.70
N GLY A 54 -2.18 17.71 -19.69
CA GLY A 54 -1.23 18.73 -19.28
C GLY A 54 0.08 18.13 -18.75
N VAL A 55 0.04 17.04 -18.00
CA VAL A 55 1.24 16.35 -17.50
C VAL A 55 2.07 15.76 -18.64
N ILE A 56 1.42 15.18 -19.66
CA ILE A 56 2.09 14.74 -20.89
C ILE A 56 2.77 15.94 -21.59
N ALA A 57 2.08 17.08 -21.69
CA ALA A 57 2.64 18.28 -22.30
C ALA A 57 3.86 18.81 -21.52
N ILE A 58 3.83 18.81 -20.18
CA ILE A 58 5.00 19.16 -19.35
C ILE A 58 6.16 18.20 -19.63
N ALA A 59 5.90 16.90 -19.67
CA ALA A 59 6.94 15.91 -19.97
C ALA A 59 7.60 16.16 -21.34
N MET A 60 6.80 16.48 -22.36
CA MET A 60 7.31 16.81 -23.70
C MET A 60 8.14 18.09 -23.69
N ILE A 61 7.67 19.14 -23.03
CA ILE A 61 8.41 20.41 -22.88
C ILE A 61 9.74 20.15 -22.16
N ASN A 62 9.73 19.37 -21.09
CA ASN A 62 10.91 19.00 -20.32
C ASN A 62 11.94 18.25 -21.19
N TRP A 63 11.48 17.24 -21.93
CA TRP A 63 12.28 16.46 -22.87
C TRP A 63 12.99 17.32 -23.94
N LEU A 64 12.29 18.33 -24.48
CA LEU A 64 12.85 19.27 -25.45
C LEU A 64 13.79 20.29 -24.79
N MET A 65 13.36 20.92 -23.70
CA MET A 65 14.07 22.02 -23.02
C MET A 65 15.45 21.58 -22.52
N PHE A 66 15.53 20.39 -21.93
CA PHE A 66 16.78 19.85 -21.39
C PHE A 66 17.53 18.94 -22.37
N ARG A 67 17.07 18.90 -23.63
CA ARG A 67 17.68 18.13 -24.73
C ARG A 67 17.88 16.65 -24.39
N TYR A 68 16.98 16.09 -23.59
CA TYR A 68 17.08 14.68 -23.20
C TYR A 68 16.85 13.72 -24.37
N PHE A 69 16.35 14.20 -25.51
CA PHE A 69 16.19 13.43 -26.74
C PHE A 69 17.49 12.83 -27.30
N PHE A 70 18.67 13.31 -26.89
CA PHE A 70 19.95 12.70 -27.24
C PHE A 70 20.31 11.47 -26.38
N SER A 71 19.60 11.21 -25.28
CA SER A 71 19.85 10.07 -24.40
C SER A 71 18.87 8.94 -24.69
N LEU A 72 19.35 7.86 -25.31
CA LEU A 72 18.52 6.68 -25.59
C LEU A 72 17.89 6.07 -24.31
N PRO A 73 18.63 5.87 -23.19
CA PRO A 73 18.03 5.37 -21.96
C PRO A 73 16.89 6.26 -21.44
N TYR A 74 17.08 7.58 -21.47
CA TYR A 74 16.03 8.50 -21.05
C TYR A 74 14.83 8.48 -22.02
N ASN A 75 15.05 8.38 -23.32
CA ASN A 75 13.96 8.29 -24.29
C ASN A 75 13.04 7.10 -24.00
N LEU A 76 13.60 5.96 -23.58
CA LEU A 76 12.80 4.79 -23.18
C LEU A 76 12.00 5.06 -21.89
N ALA A 77 12.62 5.71 -20.89
CA ALA A 77 11.93 6.13 -19.67
C ALA A 77 10.77 7.09 -19.99
N PHE A 78 11.05 8.12 -20.77
CA PHE A 78 10.08 9.12 -21.23
C PHE A 78 8.90 8.44 -21.94
N LEU A 79 9.16 7.61 -22.97
CA LEU A 79 8.11 6.89 -23.69
C LEU A 79 7.27 6.00 -22.76
N THR A 80 7.91 5.34 -21.80
CA THR A 80 7.22 4.51 -20.81
C THR A 80 6.29 5.35 -19.93
N GLY A 81 6.73 6.51 -19.44
CA GLY A 81 5.87 7.39 -18.66
C GLY A 81 4.74 8.02 -19.46
N ILE A 82 4.99 8.42 -20.71
CA ILE A 82 3.93 8.89 -21.63
C ILE A 82 2.89 7.80 -21.85
N LEU A 83 3.32 6.55 -22.05
CA LEU A 83 2.42 5.40 -22.15
C LEU A 83 1.57 5.26 -20.88
N PHE A 84 2.16 5.37 -19.68
CA PHE A 84 1.40 5.29 -18.44
C PHE A 84 0.35 6.41 -18.30
N TRP A 85 0.68 7.66 -18.62
CA TRP A 85 -0.30 8.74 -18.64
C TRP A 85 -1.38 8.54 -19.71
N GLY A 86 -1.01 7.99 -20.87
CA GLY A 86 -1.94 7.56 -21.90
C GLY A 86 -2.93 6.52 -21.38
N LEU A 87 -2.46 5.52 -20.63
CA LEU A 87 -3.33 4.52 -19.98
C LEU A 87 -4.29 5.16 -18.98
N CYS A 88 -3.86 6.18 -18.24
CA CYS A 88 -4.74 6.93 -17.34
C CYS A 88 -5.88 7.58 -18.12
N ILE A 89 -5.57 8.26 -19.24
CA ILE A 89 -6.57 8.90 -20.12
C ILE A 89 -7.57 7.88 -20.66
N LEU A 90 -7.08 6.75 -21.17
CA LEU A 90 -7.92 5.68 -21.72
C LEU A 90 -8.85 5.10 -20.62
N ALA A 91 -8.33 4.89 -19.41
CA ALA A 91 -9.11 4.36 -18.30
C ALA A 91 -10.22 5.32 -17.86
N ILE A 92 -9.89 6.59 -17.56
CA ILE A 92 -10.90 7.56 -17.12
C ILE A 92 -11.94 7.86 -18.21
N HIS A 93 -11.54 7.84 -19.48
CA HIS A 93 -12.47 7.98 -20.60
C HIS A 93 -13.54 6.89 -20.59
N GLN A 94 -13.12 5.62 -20.46
CA GLN A 94 -14.03 4.48 -20.47
C GLN A 94 -14.93 4.46 -19.22
N ILE A 95 -14.38 4.73 -18.05
CA ILE A 95 -15.18 4.87 -16.81
C ILE A 95 -16.24 5.95 -16.97
N LYS A 96 -15.85 7.12 -17.47
CA LYS A 96 -16.79 8.23 -17.67
C LYS A 96 -17.87 7.87 -18.68
N LEU A 97 -17.50 7.21 -19.78
CA LEU A 97 -18.45 6.77 -20.80
C LEU A 97 -19.47 5.77 -20.24
N MET A 98 -19.02 4.83 -19.41
CA MET A 98 -19.90 3.89 -18.73
C MET A 98 -20.81 4.59 -17.70
N ALA A 99 -20.26 5.54 -16.93
CA ALA A 99 -21.03 6.32 -15.97
C ALA A 99 -22.11 7.15 -16.68
N GLU A 100 -21.82 7.75 -17.84
CA GLU A 100 -22.79 8.52 -18.64
C GLU A 100 -23.90 7.62 -19.20
N ARG A 101 -23.55 6.48 -19.81
CA ARG A 101 -24.51 5.61 -20.54
C ARG A 101 -25.33 4.68 -19.65
N THR A 102 -24.88 4.39 -18.43
CA THR A 102 -25.53 3.41 -17.54
C THR A 102 -26.42 4.10 -16.52
N GLU A 103 -27.65 3.64 -16.30
CA GLU A 103 -28.51 4.16 -15.23
C GLU A 103 -27.84 4.07 -13.85
N SER A 104 -28.06 5.08 -12.99
CA SER A 104 -27.43 5.14 -11.66
C SER A 104 -27.77 3.92 -10.80
N SER A 105 -29.00 3.40 -10.89
CA SER A 105 -29.44 2.20 -10.16
C SER A 105 -28.60 0.97 -10.52
N VAL A 106 -28.25 0.81 -11.80
CA VAL A 106 -27.41 -0.28 -12.32
C VAL A 106 -25.96 -0.08 -11.91
N LEU A 107 -25.44 1.15 -11.95
CA LEU A 107 -24.09 1.47 -11.48
C LEU A 107 -23.90 1.11 -10.00
N HIS A 108 -24.86 1.47 -9.14
CA HIS A 108 -24.81 1.12 -7.72
C HIS A 108 -24.80 -0.38 -7.46
N LYS A 109 -25.61 -1.14 -8.22
CA LYS A 109 -25.63 -2.61 -8.14
C LYS A 109 -24.28 -3.18 -8.58
N THR A 110 -23.69 -2.67 -9.67
CA THR A 110 -22.35 -3.05 -10.13
C THR A 110 -21.29 -2.79 -9.07
N ILE A 111 -21.25 -1.57 -8.52
CA ILE A 111 -20.31 -1.18 -7.45
C ILE A 111 -20.48 -2.08 -6.22
N THR A 112 -21.71 -2.44 -5.89
CA THR A 112 -21.99 -3.34 -4.76
C THR A 112 -21.50 -4.76 -5.00
N VAL A 113 -21.67 -5.29 -6.19
CA VAL A 113 -21.10 -6.59 -6.55
C VAL A 113 -19.57 -6.54 -6.55
N PHE A 114 -18.97 -5.44 -7.00
CA PHE A 114 -17.52 -5.24 -6.90
C PHE A 114 -17.02 -5.29 -5.45
N PHE A 115 -17.67 -4.57 -4.52
CA PHE A 115 -17.28 -4.61 -3.10
C PHE A 115 -17.52 -5.97 -2.45
N LEU A 116 -18.59 -6.67 -2.81
CA LEU A 116 -18.84 -8.05 -2.38
C LEU A 116 -17.74 -9.00 -2.86
N ALA A 117 -17.31 -8.87 -4.12
CA ALA A 117 -16.21 -9.66 -4.66
C ALA A 117 -14.90 -9.37 -3.92
N ASN A 118 -14.59 -8.09 -3.66
CA ASN A 118 -13.41 -7.72 -2.87
C ASN A 118 -13.44 -8.31 -1.45
N ALA A 119 -14.61 -8.23 -0.79
CA ALA A 119 -14.79 -8.81 0.54
C ALA A 119 -14.62 -10.33 0.51
N LEU A 120 -15.23 -11.02 -0.45
CA LEU A 120 -15.12 -12.47 -0.59
C LEU A 120 -13.67 -12.90 -0.76
N VAL A 121 -12.91 -12.27 -1.66
CA VAL A 121 -11.49 -12.58 -1.86
C VAL A 121 -10.68 -12.33 -0.57
N SER A 122 -10.95 -11.23 0.13
CA SER A 122 -10.29 -10.92 1.40
C SER A 122 -10.59 -11.96 2.49
N PHE A 123 -11.84 -12.44 2.59
CA PHE A 123 -12.21 -13.51 3.51
C PHE A 123 -11.60 -14.86 3.12
N VAL A 124 -11.47 -15.15 1.82
CA VAL A 124 -10.76 -16.34 1.35
C VAL A 124 -9.27 -16.24 1.71
N ASN A 125 -8.64 -15.07 1.57
CA ASN A 125 -7.24 -14.88 1.97
C ASN A 125 -7.02 -15.23 3.45
N ILE A 126 -7.83 -14.67 4.37
CA ILE A 126 -7.69 -14.95 5.80
C ILE A 126 -8.04 -16.41 6.14
N LEU A 127 -9.05 -16.99 5.48
CA LEU A 127 -9.43 -18.40 5.68
C LEU A 127 -8.30 -19.34 5.29
N LEU A 128 -7.65 -19.11 4.14
CA LEU A 128 -6.51 -19.90 3.69
C LEU A 128 -5.34 -19.83 4.69
N ILE A 129 -5.10 -18.65 5.28
CA ILE A 129 -4.09 -18.48 6.33
C ILE A 129 -4.47 -19.30 7.57
N ILE A 130 -5.71 -19.18 8.06
CA ILE A 130 -6.23 -19.92 9.22
C ILE A 130 -6.09 -21.43 9.01
N LEU A 131 -6.43 -21.93 7.83
CA LEU A 131 -6.31 -23.34 7.47
C LEU A 131 -4.83 -23.79 7.43
N HIS A 132 -3.95 -22.94 6.89
CA HIS A 132 -2.53 -23.23 6.80
C HIS A 132 -1.85 -23.32 8.18
N ILE A 133 -2.15 -22.38 9.09
CA ILE A 133 -1.52 -22.33 10.42
C ILE A 133 -2.29 -23.11 11.51
N LYS A 134 -3.51 -23.57 11.21
CA LYS A 134 -4.43 -24.25 12.15
C LYS A 134 -4.72 -23.45 13.42
N LYS A 135 -4.82 -22.12 13.31
CA LYS A 135 -5.16 -21.19 14.40
C LYS A 135 -6.20 -20.21 13.92
N ILE A 136 -7.24 -19.99 14.72
CA ILE A 136 -8.37 -19.11 14.39
C ILE A 136 -7.93 -17.64 14.28
N ASN A 137 -7.05 -17.18 15.18
CA ASN A 137 -6.54 -15.82 15.16
C ASN A 137 -5.08 -15.76 14.63
N PRO A 138 -4.88 -15.55 13.31
CA PRO A 138 -3.55 -15.44 12.73
C PRO A 138 -2.75 -14.23 13.22
N TYR A 139 -3.42 -13.15 13.67
CA TYR A 139 -2.74 -11.94 14.17
C TYR A 139 -1.98 -12.18 15.47
N SER A 140 -2.36 -13.21 16.23
CA SER A 140 -1.66 -13.64 17.46
C SER A 140 -0.64 -14.77 17.22
N TYR A 141 -0.55 -15.29 15.99
CA TYR A 141 0.28 -16.45 15.69
C TYR A 141 1.73 -16.03 15.42
N GLN A 142 2.62 -16.39 16.34
CA GLN A 142 4.05 -16.06 16.28
C GLN A 142 4.92 -17.11 15.55
N GLY A 143 4.37 -18.28 15.24
CA GLY A 143 5.11 -19.33 14.52
C GLY A 143 5.47 -18.94 13.09
N ASN A 144 6.18 -19.82 12.37
CA ASN A 144 6.67 -19.58 11.01
C ASN A 144 7.47 -18.28 10.88
N TYR A 145 8.38 -18.03 11.82
CA TYR A 145 9.22 -16.83 11.86
C TYR A 145 8.40 -15.52 11.88
N GLN A 146 7.26 -15.55 12.56
CA GLN A 146 6.30 -14.44 12.62
C GLN A 146 5.80 -13.97 11.24
N GLN A 147 5.69 -14.89 10.27
CA GLN A 147 5.18 -14.56 8.95
C GLN A 147 3.79 -13.93 9.01
N TYR A 148 2.88 -14.48 9.82
CA TYR A 148 1.51 -13.98 9.95
C TYR A 148 1.44 -12.91 11.04
N PHE A 149 1.37 -13.20 12.34
CA PHE A 149 1.46 -12.20 13.43
C PHE A 149 1.01 -10.74 13.08
N LEU A 150 1.87 -9.74 13.25
CA LEU A 150 1.63 -8.34 12.86
C LEU A 150 1.49 -8.12 11.35
N ASN A 151 2.08 -8.99 10.54
CA ASN A 151 2.08 -8.90 9.07
C ASN A 151 0.89 -9.60 8.42
N THR A 152 -0.05 -10.16 9.21
CA THR A 152 -1.17 -10.96 8.69
C THR A 152 -1.98 -10.13 7.69
N GLY A 153 -2.18 -8.84 8.00
CA GLY A 153 -2.88 -7.90 7.14
C GLY A 153 -2.23 -7.76 5.76
N ASP A 154 -0.91 -7.88 5.64
CA ASP A 154 -0.14 -7.79 4.38
C ASP A 154 -0.50 -8.89 3.37
N TYR A 155 -1.09 -9.99 3.85
CA TYR A 155 -1.56 -11.09 3.02
C TYR A 155 -3.04 -10.96 2.62
N ILE A 156 -3.76 -9.95 3.11
CA ILE A 156 -5.17 -9.69 2.78
C ILE A 156 -5.24 -8.71 1.61
N LYS A 157 -4.98 -9.24 0.41
CA LYS A 157 -4.76 -8.45 -0.82
C LYS A 157 -6.03 -8.05 -1.56
N GLY A 158 -7.15 -8.72 -1.29
CA GLY A 158 -8.42 -8.48 -1.99
C GLY A 158 -8.32 -8.76 -3.50
N ILE A 159 -9.23 -8.18 -4.28
CA ILE A 159 -9.30 -8.43 -5.75
C ILE A 159 -8.15 -7.82 -6.55
N THR A 160 -7.40 -6.89 -5.96
CA THR A 160 -6.27 -6.22 -6.66
C THR A 160 -5.04 -7.13 -6.73
N PHE A 161 -4.94 -8.10 -5.82
CA PHE A 161 -3.75 -8.94 -5.60
C PHE A 161 -2.47 -8.14 -5.34
N ASP A 162 -2.62 -6.89 -4.92
CA ASP A 162 -1.53 -5.95 -4.61
C ASP A 162 -1.16 -6.03 -3.11
N VAL A 163 -0.55 -4.98 -2.56
CA VAL A 163 -0.32 -4.80 -1.13
C VAL A 163 -1.62 -4.57 -0.36
N SER A 164 -1.62 -4.92 0.93
CA SER A 164 -2.74 -4.75 1.87
C SER A 164 -3.27 -3.32 1.95
N ILE A 165 -2.39 -2.33 1.78
CA ILE A 165 -2.75 -0.91 1.79
C ILE A 165 -3.73 -0.60 0.66
N THR A 166 -3.52 -1.13 -0.55
CA THR A 166 -4.43 -0.94 -1.70
C THR A 166 -5.82 -1.49 -1.38
N ASN A 167 -5.89 -2.69 -0.79
CA ASN A 167 -7.16 -3.28 -0.36
C ASN A 167 -7.84 -2.49 0.77
N ALA A 168 -7.05 -2.02 1.75
CA ALA A 168 -7.52 -1.16 2.83
C ALA A 168 -8.12 0.14 2.28
N VAL A 169 -7.48 0.79 1.29
CA VAL A 169 -8.01 2.00 0.67
C VAL A 169 -9.32 1.73 -0.06
N ILE A 170 -9.41 0.64 -0.84
CA ILE A 170 -10.66 0.23 -1.50
C ILE A 170 -11.76 0.05 -0.44
N ALA A 171 -11.49 -0.71 0.61
CA ALA A 171 -12.44 -0.92 1.70
C ALA A 171 -12.84 0.40 2.39
N GLY A 172 -11.89 1.31 2.62
CA GLY A 172 -12.14 2.64 3.17
C GLY A 172 -13.04 3.51 2.28
N LEU A 173 -12.83 3.49 0.95
CA LEU A 173 -13.76 4.12 0.00
C LEU A 173 -15.16 3.53 0.13
N GLY A 174 -15.27 2.20 0.28
CA GLY A 174 -16.54 1.50 0.53
C GLY A 174 -17.22 1.96 1.82
N VAL A 175 -16.48 2.12 2.92
CA VAL A 175 -17.03 2.64 4.20
C VAL A 175 -17.64 4.03 4.01
N ILE A 176 -16.90 4.96 3.38
CA ILE A 176 -17.40 6.33 3.14
C ILE A 176 -18.64 6.31 2.23
N TYR A 177 -18.56 5.56 1.13
CA TYR A 177 -19.64 5.41 0.15
C TYR A 177 -20.94 4.92 0.78
N TYR A 178 -20.89 3.81 1.51
CA TYR A 178 -22.07 3.16 2.05
C TYR A 178 -22.63 3.85 3.30
N LEU A 179 -21.79 4.56 4.07
CA LEU A 179 -22.24 5.41 5.17
C LEU A 179 -23.19 6.49 4.68
N LEU A 180 -22.79 7.21 3.64
CA LEU A 180 -23.53 8.35 3.12
C LEU A 180 -24.72 7.93 2.25
N ARG A 181 -24.74 6.67 1.80
CA ARG A 181 -25.85 6.02 1.09
C ARG A 181 -26.78 5.19 1.97
N TYR A 182 -26.62 5.23 3.31
CA TYR A 182 -27.48 4.53 4.27
C TYR A 182 -27.52 3.00 4.11
N ASN A 183 -26.50 2.38 3.48
CA ASN A 183 -26.41 0.92 3.35
C ASN A 183 -25.46 0.36 4.41
N TYR A 184 -25.94 0.29 5.64
CA TYR A 184 -25.11 -0.05 6.80
C TYR A 184 -24.58 -1.48 6.78
N LYS A 185 -25.27 -2.41 6.12
CA LYS A 185 -24.78 -3.79 5.95
C LYS A 185 -23.48 -3.82 5.16
N MET A 186 -23.46 -3.11 4.02
CA MET A 186 -22.26 -3.02 3.20
C MET A 186 -21.17 -2.18 3.85
N LEU A 187 -21.53 -1.12 4.59
CA LEU A 187 -20.57 -0.37 5.41
C LEU A 187 -19.82 -1.30 6.37
N LEU A 188 -20.54 -2.10 7.16
CA LEU A 188 -19.93 -2.99 8.15
C LEU A 188 -19.07 -4.07 7.50
N LEU A 189 -19.50 -4.58 6.34
CA LEU A 189 -18.71 -5.51 5.54
C LEU A 189 -17.39 -4.89 5.07
N CYS A 190 -17.43 -3.69 4.48
CA CYS A 190 -16.24 -2.95 4.06
C CYS A 190 -15.33 -2.63 5.25
N LEU A 191 -15.90 -2.24 6.40
CA LEU A 191 -15.13 -2.00 7.61
C LEU A 191 -14.45 -3.27 8.12
N ALA A 192 -15.13 -4.42 8.11
CA ALA A 192 -14.52 -5.69 8.48
C ALA A 192 -13.32 -6.03 7.58
N VAL A 193 -13.45 -5.86 6.26
CA VAL A 193 -12.34 -6.06 5.31
C VAL A 193 -11.19 -5.09 5.58
N LEU A 194 -11.48 -3.81 5.84
CA LEU A 194 -10.47 -2.80 6.19
C LEU A 194 -9.69 -3.21 7.45
N LEU A 195 -10.37 -3.66 8.49
CA LEU A 195 -9.75 -4.08 9.74
C LEU A 195 -8.87 -5.34 9.53
N LEU A 196 -9.33 -6.28 8.70
CA LEU A 196 -8.53 -7.46 8.31
C LEU A 196 -7.27 -7.08 7.51
N ALA A 197 -7.28 -6.01 6.72
CA ALA A 197 -6.06 -5.53 6.07
C ALA A 197 -5.07 -4.87 7.05
N THR A 198 -5.54 -4.48 8.24
CA THR A 198 -4.74 -3.99 9.39
C THR A 198 -3.79 -2.83 9.06
N SER A 199 -4.14 -2.01 8.07
CA SER A 199 -3.36 -0.82 7.72
C SER A 199 -3.64 0.34 8.69
N ASN A 200 -2.75 0.52 9.67
CA ASN A 200 -2.84 1.60 10.66
C ASN A 200 -2.94 2.99 10.01
N THR A 201 -2.15 3.25 8.98
CA THR A 201 -2.16 4.51 8.24
C THR A 201 -3.52 4.78 7.62
N VAL A 202 -4.11 3.81 6.93
CA VAL A 202 -5.42 3.96 6.28
C VAL A 202 -6.54 4.08 7.31
N ASN A 203 -6.46 3.34 8.41
CA ASN A 203 -7.40 3.49 9.53
C ASN A 203 -7.38 4.91 10.10
N ILE A 204 -6.19 5.46 10.42
CA ILE A 204 -6.06 6.83 10.94
C ILE A 204 -6.64 7.83 9.94
N MET A 205 -6.30 7.71 8.65
CA MET A 205 -6.84 8.58 7.60
C MET A 205 -8.37 8.50 7.54
N LEU A 206 -8.94 7.29 7.50
CA LEU A 206 -10.39 7.10 7.42
C LEU A 206 -11.09 7.67 8.65
N PHE A 207 -10.62 7.38 9.86
CA PHE A 207 -11.26 7.87 11.08
C PHE A 207 -11.14 9.38 11.25
N GLY A 208 -10.07 10.00 10.76
CA GLY A 208 -9.98 11.46 10.63
C GLY A 208 -11.08 12.01 9.72
N ILE A 209 -11.30 11.39 8.55
CA ILE A 209 -12.39 11.78 7.64
C ILE A 209 -13.77 11.53 8.25
N LEU A 210 -13.98 10.40 8.92
CA LEU A 210 -15.24 10.10 9.60
C LEU A 210 -15.52 11.08 10.74
N ALA A 211 -14.50 11.54 11.47
CA ALA A 211 -14.65 12.60 12.48
C ALA A 211 -15.10 13.93 11.84
N LEU A 212 -14.53 14.31 10.70
CA LEU A 212 -15.00 15.50 9.96
C LEU A 212 -16.46 15.33 9.48
N VAL A 213 -16.82 14.16 8.96
CA VAL A 213 -18.21 13.85 8.56
C VAL A 213 -19.16 13.89 9.78
N PHE A 214 -18.72 13.36 10.93
CA PHE A 214 -19.46 13.38 12.19
C PHE A 214 -19.78 14.82 12.62
N ILE A 215 -18.82 15.73 12.53
CA ILE A 215 -18.96 17.12 12.95
C ILE A 215 -19.84 17.91 11.96
N PHE A 216 -19.56 17.81 10.66
CA PHE A 216 -20.08 18.79 9.70
C PHE A 216 -21.25 18.32 8.84
N ARG A 217 -21.37 17.02 8.53
CA ARG A 217 -22.25 16.56 7.43
C ARG A 217 -22.85 15.17 7.66
N SER A 218 -23.36 14.90 8.86
CA SER A 218 -23.96 13.60 9.20
C SER A 218 -25.31 13.71 9.90
N THR A 219 -26.20 12.77 9.59
CA THR A 219 -27.47 12.55 10.30
C THR A 219 -27.25 11.75 11.59
N ALA A 220 -28.25 11.71 12.48
CA ALA A 220 -28.17 10.94 13.72
C ALA A 220 -27.82 9.46 13.47
N ALA A 221 -28.42 8.84 12.44
CA ALA A 221 -28.13 7.45 12.09
C ALA A 221 -26.69 7.26 11.60
N GLN A 222 -26.16 8.19 10.79
CA GLN A 222 -24.77 8.16 10.35
C GLN A 222 -23.79 8.37 11.51
N LYS A 223 -24.10 9.28 12.44
CA LYS A 223 -23.32 9.48 13.67
C LYS A 223 -23.24 8.20 14.50
N SER A 224 -24.37 7.52 14.70
CA SER A 224 -24.40 6.23 15.39
C SER A 224 -23.54 5.19 14.67
N MET A 225 -23.59 5.11 13.34
CA MET A 225 -22.77 4.18 12.57
C MET A 225 -21.28 4.51 12.59
N ILE A 226 -20.90 5.79 12.67
CA ILE A 226 -19.51 6.20 12.88
C ILE A 226 -19.02 5.73 14.26
N VAL A 227 -19.85 5.88 15.31
CA VAL A 227 -19.51 5.38 16.66
C VAL A 227 -19.37 3.86 16.66
N VAL A 228 -20.28 3.12 16.01
CA VAL A 228 -20.16 1.66 15.85
C VAL A 228 -18.87 1.31 15.11
N SER A 229 -18.52 2.06 14.07
CA SER A 229 -17.27 1.83 13.33
C SER A 229 -16.04 2.01 14.21
N LEU A 230 -16.03 3.02 15.08
CA LEU A 230 -14.96 3.26 16.04
C LEU A 230 -14.88 2.13 17.09
N LEU A 231 -16.03 1.69 17.61
CA LEU A 231 -16.08 0.57 18.56
C LEU A 231 -15.57 -0.74 17.93
N MET A 232 -15.86 -0.99 16.65
CA MET A 232 -15.30 -2.13 15.93
C MET A 232 -13.79 -2.04 15.79
N LEU A 233 -13.23 -0.85 15.45
CA LEU A 233 -11.79 -0.66 15.43
C LEU A 233 -11.17 -0.93 16.80
N VAL A 234 -11.71 -0.32 17.88
CA VAL A 234 -11.19 -0.52 19.25
C VAL A 234 -11.26 -1.99 19.63
N THR A 235 -12.38 -2.65 19.37
CA THR A 235 -12.54 -4.08 19.66
C THR A 235 -11.54 -4.93 18.89
N PHE A 236 -11.33 -4.64 17.60
CA PHE A 236 -10.36 -5.34 16.78
C PHE A 236 -8.94 -5.15 17.31
N MET A 237 -8.55 -3.92 17.65
CA MET A 237 -7.22 -3.62 18.19
C MET A 237 -6.98 -4.27 19.55
N VAL A 238 -7.99 -4.33 20.42
CA VAL A 238 -7.84 -4.91 21.78
C VAL A 238 -7.92 -6.44 21.77
N LYS A 239 -8.81 -7.03 20.95
CA LYS A 239 -9.13 -8.47 21.01
C LYS A 239 -8.51 -9.29 19.90
N VAL A 240 -8.37 -8.72 18.69
CA VAL A 240 -7.84 -9.45 17.53
C VAL A 240 -6.35 -9.20 17.37
N THR A 241 -5.90 -7.96 17.49
CA THR A 241 -4.49 -7.55 17.28
C THR A 241 -3.88 -6.71 18.42
N PRO A 242 -3.89 -7.21 19.68
CA PRO A 242 -3.38 -6.45 20.83
C PRO A 242 -1.93 -5.98 20.67
N GLN A 243 -1.11 -6.70 19.91
CA GLN A 243 0.30 -6.36 19.68
C GLN A 243 0.47 -5.15 18.75
N ASN A 244 -0.51 -4.90 17.87
CA ASN A 244 -0.51 -3.72 17.03
C ASN A 244 -0.77 -2.44 17.84
N MET A 245 -1.50 -2.55 18.96
CA MET A 245 -1.65 -1.43 19.91
C MET A 245 -0.30 -1.03 20.52
N TYR A 246 0.54 -1.99 20.88
CA TYR A 246 1.90 -1.73 21.36
C TYR A 246 2.78 -1.08 20.29
N TYR A 247 2.65 -1.51 19.04
CA TYR A 247 3.34 -0.88 17.92
C TYR A 247 2.94 0.60 17.74
N ILE A 248 1.64 0.91 17.80
CA ILE A 248 1.13 2.28 17.73
C ILE A 248 1.63 3.12 18.91
N ASP A 249 1.57 2.59 20.13
CA ASP A 249 2.07 3.30 21.32
C ASP A 249 3.55 3.65 21.19
N LYS A 250 4.39 2.71 20.76
CA LYS A 250 5.80 2.97 20.47
C LYS A 250 6.00 4.04 19.41
N MET A 251 5.24 3.97 18.32
CA MET A 251 5.32 4.94 17.23
C MET A 251 4.92 6.34 17.70
N TYR A 252 3.83 6.46 18.46
CA TYR A 252 3.34 7.70 19.04
C TYR A 252 4.35 8.30 20.02
N ASN A 253 4.86 7.47 20.94
CA ASN A 253 5.86 7.88 21.93
C ASN A 253 7.17 8.36 21.27
N LYS A 254 7.58 7.72 20.17
CA LYS A 254 8.73 8.14 19.38
C LYS A 254 8.47 9.47 18.67
N MET A 255 7.30 9.66 18.05
CA MET A 255 6.99 10.87 17.30
C MET A 255 6.81 12.12 18.18
N LEU A 256 6.12 12.00 19.32
CA LEU A 256 5.78 13.15 20.15
C LEU A 256 6.78 13.45 21.26
N PHE A 257 7.29 12.42 21.92
CA PHE A 257 8.14 12.61 23.10
C PHE A 257 9.63 12.43 22.79
N ASN A 258 9.98 12.15 21.53
CA ASN A 258 11.35 11.89 21.08
C ASN A 258 12.10 10.89 21.99
N LYS A 259 11.37 9.96 22.60
CA LYS A 259 11.97 8.95 23.45
C LYS A 259 12.72 7.99 22.53
N ASN A 260 13.97 7.67 22.90
CA ASN A 260 14.75 6.60 22.27
C ASN A 260 14.07 5.27 22.60
N VAL A 261 12.98 4.98 21.92
CA VAL A 261 12.30 3.70 22.00
C VAL A 261 13.09 2.77 21.10
N SER A 262 13.88 1.88 21.70
CA SER A 262 14.45 0.79 20.94
C SER A 262 13.32 -0.12 20.46
N PHE A 263 13.29 -0.33 19.15
CA PHE A 263 12.62 -1.48 18.54
C PHE A 263 13.51 -2.71 18.57
N ASP A 264 14.59 -2.66 19.38
CA ASP A 264 15.56 -3.73 19.45
C ASP A 264 14.79 -5.02 19.73
N PRO A 265 14.85 -6.01 18.83
CA PRO A 265 14.39 -7.32 19.20
C PRO A 265 15.14 -7.71 20.46
N VAL A 266 14.46 -8.39 21.38
CA VAL A 266 15.16 -9.18 22.40
C VAL A 266 16.30 -9.88 21.67
N PRO A 267 17.57 -9.71 22.11
CA PRO A 267 18.73 -10.19 21.36
C PRO A 267 18.43 -11.61 20.91
N VAL A 268 18.50 -11.82 19.59
CA VAL A 268 18.28 -13.13 18.98
C VAL A 268 19.29 -14.04 19.65
N LYS A 269 18.86 -14.82 20.64
CA LYS A 269 19.65 -15.95 21.10
C LYS A 269 19.91 -16.77 19.84
N GLU A 270 21.18 -17.09 19.60
CA GLU A 270 21.61 -17.86 18.45
C GLU A 270 20.62 -18.99 18.20
N VAL A 271 20.13 -19.07 16.95
CA VAL A 271 19.22 -20.14 16.53
C VAL A 271 19.87 -21.46 16.93
N ARG A 272 19.19 -22.28 17.74
CA ARG A 272 19.72 -23.58 18.17
C ARG A 272 20.21 -24.32 16.94
N ILE A 273 21.39 -24.93 17.05
CA ILE A 273 22.02 -25.63 15.93
C ILE A 273 21.08 -26.72 15.36
N THR A 274 20.23 -27.31 16.20
CA THR A 274 19.13 -28.23 15.83
C THR A 274 18.13 -27.68 14.81
N ASP A 275 17.86 -26.38 14.84
CA ASP A 275 16.79 -25.75 14.04
C ASP A 275 17.30 -25.20 12.69
N ARG A 276 18.62 -25.14 12.50
CA ARG A 276 19.24 -24.62 11.26
C ARG A 276 19.22 -25.68 10.15
N PRO A 277 18.90 -25.34 8.90
CA PRO A 277 18.97 -26.28 7.78
C PRO A 277 20.42 -26.66 7.48
N ASP A 278 20.68 -27.93 7.14
CA ASP A 278 22.04 -28.45 6.97
C ASP A 278 22.84 -27.75 5.87
N SER A 279 22.16 -27.14 4.89
CA SER A 279 22.79 -26.34 3.84
C SER A 279 23.46 -25.06 4.36
N THR A 280 23.09 -24.61 5.56
CA THR A 280 23.61 -23.41 6.22
C THR A 280 24.62 -23.71 7.33
N LEU A 281 24.91 -24.99 7.54
CA LEU A 281 25.80 -25.45 8.61
C LEU A 281 27.17 -25.79 8.05
N SER A 282 28.22 -25.37 8.77
CA SER A 282 29.57 -25.87 8.54
C SER A 282 29.64 -27.38 8.85
N PRO A 283 30.68 -28.09 8.37
CA PRO A 283 30.85 -29.51 8.70
C PRO A 283 30.88 -29.80 10.21
N SER A 284 31.47 -28.92 11.02
CA SER A 284 31.48 -29.07 12.49
C SER A 284 30.11 -28.81 13.10
N GLU A 285 29.40 -27.78 12.65
CA GLU A 285 28.06 -27.47 13.15
C GLU A 285 27.05 -28.59 12.81
N LYS A 286 27.25 -29.31 11.70
CA LYS A 286 26.46 -30.51 11.38
C LYS A 286 26.69 -31.64 12.38
N GLN A 287 27.93 -31.84 12.81
CA GLN A 287 28.25 -32.84 13.83
C GLN A 287 27.61 -32.47 15.17
N ASP A 288 27.70 -31.19 15.55
CA ASP A 288 27.06 -30.67 16.77
C ASP A 288 25.53 -30.82 16.70
N LYS A 289 24.93 -30.56 15.54
CA LYS A 289 23.50 -30.77 15.30
C LYS A 289 23.11 -32.23 15.52
N ILE A 290 23.83 -33.15 14.90
CA ILE A 290 23.56 -34.59 15.00
C ILE A 290 23.71 -35.05 16.45
N ALA A 291 24.74 -34.61 17.15
CA ALA A 291 24.96 -34.93 18.56
C ALA A 291 23.83 -34.42 19.46
N GLN A 292 23.39 -33.17 19.27
CA GLN A 292 22.27 -32.59 20.02
C GLN A 292 20.97 -33.34 19.75
N LEU A 293 20.61 -33.58 18.49
CA LEU A 293 19.40 -34.33 18.13
C LEU A 293 19.42 -35.76 18.68
N TYR A 294 20.60 -36.40 18.72
CA TYR A 294 20.77 -37.72 19.31
C TYR A 294 20.56 -37.70 20.82
N LEU A 295 21.18 -36.75 21.54
CA LEU A 295 21.00 -36.58 22.99
C LEU A 295 19.55 -36.26 23.35
N ASP A 296 18.89 -35.40 22.59
CA ASP A 296 17.47 -35.09 22.76
C ASP A 296 16.62 -36.36 22.60
N SER A 297 16.90 -37.18 21.59
CA SER A 297 16.18 -38.45 21.38
C SER A 297 16.37 -39.42 22.55
N LEU A 298 17.58 -39.50 23.11
CA LEU A 298 17.87 -40.31 24.30
C LEU A 298 17.13 -39.79 25.53
N SER A 299 17.12 -38.47 25.76
CA SER A 299 16.41 -37.89 26.91
C SER A 299 14.91 -38.20 26.86
N VAL A 300 14.28 -38.17 25.68
CA VAL A 300 12.87 -38.48 25.50
C VAL A 300 12.60 -39.96 25.82
N ILE A 301 13.47 -40.86 25.37
CA ILE A 301 13.36 -42.29 25.67
C ILE A 301 13.53 -42.56 27.16
N LEU A 302 14.51 -41.91 27.80
CA LEU A 302 14.78 -42.04 29.23
C LEU A 302 13.64 -41.47 30.07
N GLU A 303 13.10 -40.31 29.72
CA GLU A 303 11.94 -39.72 30.40
C GLU A 303 10.72 -40.63 30.26
N LYS A 304 10.48 -41.20 29.08
CA LYS A 304 9.40 -42.15 28.85
C LYS A 304 9.55 -43.39 29.74
N ARG A 305 10.74 -44.01 29.80
CA ARG A 305 11.01 -45.16 30.68
C ARG A 305 10.84 -44.79 32.16
N TYR A 306 11.38 -43.64 32.56
CA TYR A 306 11.24 -43.16 33.93
C TYR A 306 9.77 -43.01 34.32
N ARG A 307 8.94 -42.41 33.45
CA ARG A 307 7.49 -42.31 33.67
C ARG A 307 6.81 -43.68 33.73
N GLU A 308 7.17 -44.60 32.84
CA GLU A 308 6.61 -45.97 32.83
C GLU A 308 6.96 -46.76 34.10
N GLU A 309 8.16 -46.55 34.65
CA GLU A 309 8.64 -47.22 35.87
C GLU A 309 8.10 -46.60 37.16
N HIS A 310 7.95 -45.27 37.21
CA HIS A 310 7.69 -44.54 38.46
C HIS A 310 6.26 -43.98 38.58
N VAL A 311 5.46 -43.96 37.51
CA VAL A 311 4.08 -43.44 37.55
C VAL A 311 3.08 -44.60 37.50
N LYS A 312 2.82 -45.23 38.64
CA LYS A 312 1.73 -46.21 38.82
C LYS A 312 0.55 -45.60 39.62
N VAL A 313 -0.40 -45.01 38.87
CA VAL A 313 -1.84 -44.78 39.18
C VAL A 313 -2.21 -43.78 40.33
N PRO A 314 -3.49 -43.37 40.49
CA PRO A 314 -3.98 -42.02 40.16
C PRO A 314 -4.33 -41.18 41.40
N GLU A 315 -3.99 -39.89 41.40
CA GLU A 315 -4.68 -38.91 42.24
C GLU A 315 -5.54 -38.00 41.35
N PRO A 316 -6.84 -37.79 41.66
CA PRO A 316 -7.57 -36.66 41.12
C PRO A 316 -7.07 -35.41 41.83
N LEU A 317 -5.85 -34.98 41.46
CA LEU A 317 -5.32 -33.67 41.81
C LEU A 317 -6.27 -32.64 41.23
N GLY A 318 -7.07 -32.04 42.11
CA GLY A 318 -8.12 -31.10 41.78
C GLY A 318 -7.66 -30.12 40.72
N MET A 319 -8.27 -30.22 39.53
CA MET A 319 -8.02 -29.41 38.33
C MET A 319 -6.71 -28.62 38.37
N VAL A 320 -5.57 -29.32 38.46
CA VAL A 320 -4.31 -28.70 38.10
C VAL A 320 -4.47 -28.47 36.61
N LYS A 321 -4.75 -27.22 36.26
CA LYS A 321 -4.82 -26.77 34.87
C LYS A 321 -3.47 -27.13 34.29
N TYR A 322 -3.39 -28.28 33.61
CA TYR A 322 -2.21 -28.69 32.87
C TYR A 322 -1.97 -27.56 31.90
N GLU A 323 -1.04 -26.66 32.26
CA GLU A 323 -0.54 -25.70 31.31
C GLU A 323 0.21 -26.56 30.30
N LEU A 324 -0.47 -26.85 29.19
CA LEU A 324 0.18 -27.37 27.99
C LEU A 324 1.49 -26.60 27.84
N PRO A 325 2.63 -27.27 27.67
CA PRO A 325 3.92 -26.60 27.55
C PRO A 325 3.74 -25.47 26.54
N LYS A 326 3.80 -24.23 27.02
CA LYS A 326 3.70 -23.07 26.15
C LYS A 326 4.91 -23.18 25.24
N ASP A 327 4.69 -23.15 23.93
CA ASP A 327 5.77 -23.17 22.95
C ASP A 327 6.86 -22.21 23.42
N LEU A 328 8.11 -22.68 23.41
CA LEU A 328 9.25 -21.85 23.79
C LEU A 328 9.33 -20.68 22.80
N ILE A 329 8.70 -19.56 23.12
CA ILE A 329 8.64 -18.33 22.30
C ILE A 329 10.03 -17.75 21.96
N HIS A 330 11.07 -18.29 22.58
CA HIS A 330 12.47 -17.96 22.34
C HIS A 330 13.15 -18.87 21.31
N THR A 331 12.47 -19.87 20.74
CA THR A 331 13.04 -20.63 19.61
C THR A 331 12.96 -19.81 18.34
N ALA A 332 13.82 -20.15 17.38
CA ALA A 332 13.98 -19.36 16.15
C ALA A 332 12.70 -19.27 15.32
N THR A 333 11.84 -20.28 15.37
CA THR A 333 10.56 -20.30 14.65
C THR A 333 9.55 -19.27 15.17
N PHE A 334 9.75 -18.73 16.38
CA PHE A 334 8.93 -17.65 16.95
C PHE A 334 9.61 -16.28 16.89
N GLN A 335 10.81 -16.20 16.32
CA GLN A 335 11.55 -14.97 16.13
C GLN A 335 11.48 -14.51 14.66
N PRO A 336 11.43 -13.20 14.39
CA PRO A 336 11.42 -12.70 13.02
C PRO A 336 12.74 -13.08 12.34
N ARG A 337 12.64 -13.55 11.09
CA ARG A 337 13.81 -13.93 10.29
C ARG A 337 14.69 -12.70 10.06
N SER A 338 15.93 -12.72 10.56
CA SER A 338 16.87 -11.60 10.43
C SER A 338 17.69 -11.63 9.14
N ASP A 339 17.45 -12.61 8.28
CA ASP A 339 18.27 -12.87 7.10
C ASP A 339 18.16 -11.73 6.10
N THR A 340 19.29 -11.11 5.79
CA THR A 340 19.41 -10.15 4.69
C THR A 340 19.15 -10.89 3.38
N ASP A 341 18.04 -10.57 2.71
CA ASP A 341 17.70 -11.23 1.45
C ASP A 341 18.70 -10.87 0.33
N GLY A 342 18.68 -11.61 -0.77
CA GLY A 342 19.61 -11.38 -1.88
C GLY A 342 19.48 -10.00 -2.53
N MET A 343 18.29 -9.39 -2.50
CA MET A 343 18.06 -8.05 -3.02
C MET A 343 18.62 -7.00 -2.05
N GLN A 344 18.34 -7.12 -0.76
CA GLN A 344 18.89 -6.29 0.30
C GLN A 344 20.43 -6.34 0.32
N LYS A 345 21.05 -7.50 0.10
CA LYS A 345 22.51 -7.62 -0.07
C LYS A 345 23.02 -6.80 -1.26
N ARG A 346 22.33 -6.84 -2.40
CA ARG A 346 22.67 -6.01 -3.58
C ARG A 346 22.54 -4.52 -3.27
N LEU A 347 21.49 -4.12 -2.54
CA LEU A 347 21.30 -2.73 -2.14
C LEU A 347 22.41 -2.28 -1.19
N ILE A 348 22.76 -3.09 -0.19
CA ILE A 348 23.85 -2.79 0.74
C ILE A 348 25.18 -2.67 -0.03
N ALA A 349 25.47 -3.59 -0.95
CA ALA A 349 26.66 -3.51 -1.80
C ALA A 349 26.68 -2.21 -2.62
N PHE A 350 25.54 -1.83 -3.21
CA PHE A 350 25.40 -0.58 -3.95
C PHE A 350 25.65 0.65 -3.06
N ILE A 351 25.10 0.66 -1.84
CA ILE A 351 25.29 1.73 -0.85
C ILE A 351 26.76 1.88 -0.48
N VAL A 352 27.47 0.76 -0.28
CA VAL A 352 28.91 0.77 0.04
C VAL A 352 29.72 1.37 -1.11
N THR A 353 29.42 1.01 -2.36
CA THR A 353 30.10 1.55 -3.54
C THR A 353 29.86 3.05 -3.74
N HIS A 354 28.67 3.56 -3.38
CA HIS A 354 28.27 4.96 -3.60
C HIS A 354 28.23 5.77 -2.29
N LYS A 355 29.04 5.41 -1.30
CA LYS A 355 28.98 5.95 0.06
C LYS A 355 28.99 7.49 0.12
N ALA A 356 29.82 8.12 -0.71
CA ALA A 356 29.95 9.59 -0.74
C ALA A 356 28.69 10.32 -1.23
N GLN A 357 27.87 9.66 -2.05
CA GLN A 357 26.64 10.21 -2.64
C GLN A 357 25.38 9.83 -1.85
N LEU A 358 25.50 8.91 -0.89
CA LEU A 358 24.39 8.33 -0.13
C LEU A 358 24.57 8.55 1.39
N PRO A 359 24.63 9.81 1.85
CA PRO A 359 24.89 10.11 3.25
C PRO A 359 23.82 9.57 4.21
N LEU A 360 22.59 9.34 3.76
CA LEU A 360 21.51 8.83 4.61
C LEU A 360 21.51 7.30 4.70
N ALA A 361 21.69 6.60 3.58
CA ALA A 361 21.71 5.15 3.53
C ALA A 361 22.95 4.56 4.23
N THR A 362 24.02 5.34 4.32
CA THR A 362 25.30 4.93 4.95
C THR A 362 25.34 5.18 6.45
N GLN A 363 24.40 5.94 7.01
CA GLN A 363 24.31 6.12 8.45
C GLN A 363 24.05 4.77 9.13
N PRO A 364 24.70 4.50 10.28
CA PRO A 364 24.43 3.30 11.04
C PRO A 364 22.93 3.21 11.34
N GLN A 365 22.40 2.00 11.31
CA GLN A 365 20.98 1.69 11.55
C GLN A 365 20.58 1.93 13.01
N THR A 366 20.81 3.14 13.50
CA THR A 366 20.41 3.56 14.83
C THR A 366 18.95 3.98 14.80
N THR A 367 18.23 3.65 15.87
CA THR A 367 16.81 3.96 16.06
C THR A 367 16.53 5.46 16.23
N GLN A 368 17.57 6.30 16.31
CA GLN A 368 17.53 7.72 16.66
C GLN A 368 16.93 8.63 15.60
N ARG A 369 16.61 8.14 14.39
CA ARG A 369 16.05 9.02 13.36
C ARG A 369 14.56 9.30 13.61
N ILE A 370 14.25 10.58 13.81
CA ILE A 370 12.93 11.11 14.21
C ILE A 370 12.10 11.52 12.99
N ILE A 371 12.75 11.94 11.90
CA ILE A 371 12.05 12.57 10.77
C ILE A 371 11.51 11.50 9.81
N PRO A 372 10.19 11.50 9.50
CA PRO A 372 9.58 10.64 8.49
C PRO A 372 10.23 10.79 7.10
N GLY A 373 10.34 9.68 6.37
CA GLY A 373 10.94 9.64 5.03
C GLY A 373 10.33 10.65 4.07
N LYS A 374 9.00 10.78 4.07
CA LYS A 374 8.26 11.74 3.23
C LYS A 374 8.66 13.20 3.47
N LEU A 375 8.90 13.57 4.73
CA LEU A 375 9.34 14.95 5.04
C LEU A 375 10.77 15.18 4.56
N ILE A 376 11.62 14.14 4.57
CA ILE A 376 12.98 14.23 4.04
C ILE A 376 12.92 14.43 2.52
N THR A 377 12.10 13.68 1.81
CA THR A 377 12.00 13.78 0.35
C THR A 377 11.42 15.12 -0.09
N PHE A 378 10.37 15.63 0.57
CA PHE A 378 9.89 16.99 0.29
C PHE A 378 10.97 18.05 0.53
N LYS A 379 11.78 17.92 1.58
CA LYS A 379 12.91 18.83 1.82
C LYS A 379 13.97 18.71 0.72
N GLN A 380 14.25 17.51 0.25
CA GLN A 380 15.15 17.28 -0.89
C GLN A 380 14.60 17.92 -2.17
N THR A 381 13.30 17.78 -2.46
CA THR A 381 12.65 18.43 -3.61
C THR A 381 12.74 19.96 -3.53
N VAL A 382 12.52 20.55 -2.36
CA VAL A 382 12.69 22.00 -2.16
C VAL A 382 14.15 22.43 -2.35
N HIS A 383 15.10 21.67 -1.79
CA HIS A 383 16.52 21.95 -1.97
C HIS A 383 16.96 21.81 -3.44
N PHE A 384 16.44 20.79 -4.13
CA PHE A 384 16.65 20.57 -5.56
C PHE A 384 16.15 21.75 -6.39
N PHE A 385 14.98 22.32 -6.09
CA PHE A 385 14.52 23.52 -6.79
C PHE A 385 15.39 24.74 -6.51
N ALA A 386 15.91 24.88 -5.29
CA ALA A 386 16.81 25.97 -4.94
C ALA A 386 18.16 25.86 -5.69
N SER A 387 18.68 24.65 -5.88
CA SER A 387 19.91 24.42 -6.64
C SER A 387 19.71 24.41 -8.17
N HIS A 388 18.51 24.07 -8.64
CA HIS A 388 18.16 23.99 -10.05
C HIS A 388 16.94 24.86 -10.41
N PRO A 389 17.04 26.19 -10.36
CA PRO A 389 15.90 27.08 -10.56
C PRO A 389 15.23 26.92 -11.94
N ARG A 390 15.99 26.52 -12.97
CA ARG A 390 15.45 26.23 -14.31
C ARG A 390 14.54 24.98 -14.32
N LYS A 391 14.77 24.01 -13.44
CA LYS A 391 13.98 22.79 -13.29
C LYS A 391 12.77 22.99 -12.36
N MET A 392 12.67 24.12 -11.65
CA MET A 392 11.56 24.40 -10.74
C MET A 392 10.19 24.37 -11.44
N ILE A 393 10.10 24.86 -12.68
CA ILE A 393 8.82 24.96 -13.40
C ILE A 393 8.36 23.58 -13.88
N THR A 394 9.22 22.84 -14.57
CA THR A 394 8.86 21.60 -15.29
C THR A 394 9.41 20.32 -14.67
N GLY A 395 10.11 20.41 -13.54
CA GLY A 395 10.73 19.28 -12.84
C GLY A 395 11.99 18.77 -13.54
N ASP A 396 12.48 17.62 -13.07
CA ASP A 396 13.65 16.96 -13.64
C ASP A 396 13.34 16.06 -14.84
N GLY A 397 12.06 15.85 -15.13
CA GLY A 397 11.60 14.95 -16.16
C GLY A 397 11.16 13.60 -15.62
N VAL A 398 10.41 12.89 -16.45
CA VAL A 398 9.77 11.61 -16.10
C VAL A 398 10.83 10.56 -15.78
N GLY A 399 10.72 9.94 -14.61
CA GLY A 399 11.65 8.88 -14.18
C GLY A 399 13.04 9.37 -13.77
N ASN A 400 13.25 10.67 -13.65
CA ASN A 400 14.54 11.24 -13.26
C ASN A 400 14.65 11.66 -11.80
N PHE A 401 13.55 11.67 -11.02
CA PHE A 401 13.58 12.22 -9.66
C PHE A 401 12.84 11.38 -8.60
N SER A 402 11.55 11.10 -8.75
CA SER A 402 10.74 10.51 -7.67
C SER A 402 9.59 9.69 -8.25
N SER A 403 9.87 8.44 -8.62
CA SER A 403 8.85 7.47 -9.08
C SER A 403 9.36 6.03 -9.07
N LYS A 404 8.46 5.03 -9.07
CA LYS A 404 8.86 3.63 -9.32
C LYS A 404 9.51 3.43 -10.68
N LEU A 405 9.23 4.29 -11.66
CA LEU A 405 9.95 4.25 -12.93
C LEU A 405 11.42 4.62 -12.72
N ALA A 406 11.73 5.70 -12.00
CA ALA A 406 13.11 6.07 -11.65
C ALA A 406 13.84 4.90 -10.96
N PHE A 407 13.18 4.23 -10.01
CA PHE A 407 13.75 3.04 -9.36
C PHE A 407 14.02 1.88 -10.32
N LYS A 408 13.11 1.60 -11.26
CA LYS A 408 13.32 0.55 -12.28
C LYS A 408 14.52 0.87 -13.17
N LEU A 409 14.70 2.14 -13.57
CA LEU A 409 15.82 2.56 -14.43
C LEU A 409 17.18 2.27 -13.80
N THR A 410 17.29 2.27 -12.46
CA THR A 410 18.56 1.98 -11.78
C THR A 410 19.13 0.59 -12.07
N GLY A 411 18.30 -0.35 -12.55
CA GLY A 411 18.73 -1.74 -12.77
C GLY A 411 18.97 -2.54 -11.50
N LEU A 412 18.69 -1.99 -10.31
CA LEU A 412 18.91 -2.65 -9.01
C LEU A 412 17.88 -3.76 -8.70
N GLY A 413 16.93 -4.00 -9.61
CA GLY A 413 15.87 -5.00 -9.45
C GLY A 413 14.78 -4.58 -8.46
N MET A 414 14.76 -3.30 -8.06
CA MET A 414 13.72 -2.74 -7.21
C MET A 414 12.48 -2.38 -8.04
N SER A 415 11.30 -2.73 -7.52
CA SER A 415 10.00 -2.38 -8.13
C SER A 415 9.75 -2.99 -9.52
N GLY A 416 10.54 -3.98 -9.94
CA GLY A 416 10.39 -4.70 -11.20
C GLY A 416 11.71 -4.83 -11.99
N GLY A 417 11.65 -5.45 -13.16
CA GLY A 417 12.78 -5.55 -14.07
C GLY A 417 12.86 -4.36 -15.03
N TYR A 418 14.09 -4.00 -15.41
CA TYR A 418 14.39 -3.09 -16.52
C TYR A 418 15.55 -3.67 -17.33
N PRO A 419 15.59 -3.50 -18.67
CA PRO A 419 16.69 -4.02 -19.48
C PRO A 419 18.04 -3.42 -19.01
N GLN A 420 18.96 -4.28 -18.58
CA GLN A 420 20.22 -3.85 -17.95
C GLN A 420 21.09 -2.97 -18.86
N GLN A 421 21.05 -3.21 -20.18
CA GLN A 421 21.76 -2.40 -21.17
C GLN A 421 21.30 -0.93 -21.24
N TYR A 422 20.11 -0.63 -20.73
CA TYR A 422 19.54 0.72 -20.66
C TYR A 422 19.44 1.23 -19.22
N ALA A 423 19.97 0.48 -18.24
CA ALA A 423 19.95 0.90 -16.85
C ALA A 423 20.76 2.19 -16.69
N THR A 424 20.14 3.19 -16.07
CA THR A 424 20.74 4.50 -15.84
C THR A 424 20.24 5.07 -14.51
N ILE A 425 21.09 5.87 -13.88
CA ILE A 425 20.77 6.56 -12.63
C ILE A 425 21.01 8.05 -12.88
N ASN A 426 19.94 8.84 -12.78
CA ASN A 426 20.07 10.29 -12.85
C ASN A 426 20.82 10.80 -11.60
N PRO A 427 21.81 11.72 -11.73
CA PRO A 427 22.52 12.29 -10.58
C PRO A 427 21.61 12.98 -9.54
N ASP A 428 20.55 13.66 -9.99
CA ASP A 428 19.59 14.33 -9.12
C ASP A 428 18.75 13.29 -8.35
N PHE A 429 18.42 12.16 -8.98
CA PHE A 429 17.79 11.05 -8.27
C PHE A 429 18.72 10.42 -7.22
N LEU A 430 19.97 10.15 -7.61
CA LEU A 430 20.97 9.47 -6.78
C LEU A 430 21.26 10.23 -5.49
N SER A 431 21.50 11.53 -5.61
CA SER A 431 21.86 12.41 -4.49
C SER A 431 20.68 12.80 -3.60
N ASN A 432 19.44 12.58 -4.06
CA ASN A 432 18.24 12.93 -3.33
C ASN A 432 17.43 11.66 -2.98
N HIS A 433 16.43 11.36 -3.79
CA HIS A 433 15.34 10.45 -3.44
C HIS A 433 15.79 8.99 -3.31
N LEU A 434 16.78 8.58 -4.13
CA LEU A 434 17.32 7.22 -4.08
C LEU A 434 17.99 6.92 -2.75
N ASP A 435 18.62 7.91 -2.11
CA ASP A 435 19.26 7.75 -0.80
C ASP A 435 18.25 7.43 0.30
N VAL A 436 17.12 8.15 0.33
CA VAL A 436 16.03 7.87 1.29
C VAL A 436 15.41 6.50 1.04
N TYR A 437 15.21 6.15 -0.23
CA TYR A 437 14.65 4.87 -0.62
C TYR A 437 15.57 3.69 -0.27
N LEU A 438 16.86 3.79 -0.60
CA LEU A 438 17.86 2.79 -0.22
C LEU A 438 17.97 2.69 1.30
N ASN A 439 17.91 3.80 2.03
CA ASN A 439 17.86 3.78 3.49
C ASN A 439 16.60 3.08 4.01
N PHE A 440 15.47 3.16 3.32
CA PHE A 440 14.24 2.45 3.68
C PHE A 440 14.36 0.94 3.39
N PHE A 441 14.63 0.55 2.15
CA PHE A 441 14.62 -0.87 1.72
C PHE A 441 15.85 -1.68 2.14
N SER A 442 16.96 -1.04 2.53
CA SER A 442 18.11 -1.74 3.10
C SER A 442 17.92 -2.11 4.57
N ARG A 443 16.85 -1.65 5.22
CA ARG A 443 16.53 -1.99 6.61
C ARG A 443 15.81 -3.33 6.70
N ARG A 444 15.67 -3.84 7.93
CA ARG A 444 14.85 -5.03 8.19
C ARG A 444 13.40 -4.73 7.87
N THR A 445 12.67 -5.72 7.36
CA THR A 445 11.27 -5.62 6.94
C THR A 445 10.34 -5.03 8.01
N GLY A 446 10.55 -5.34 9.29
CA GLY A 446 9.79 -4.76 10.41
C GLY A 446 9.96 -3.24 10.59
N MET A 447 10.91 -2.61 9.91
CA MET A 447 11.12 -1.15 9.90
C MET A 447 10.48 -0.47 8.67
N HIS A 448 9.90 -1.23 7.75
CA HIS A 448 9.28 -0.73 6.52
C HIS A 448 7.87 -0.17 6.79
N SER A 449 7.78 0.88 7.61
CA SER A 449 6.53 1.61 7.83
C SER A 449 6.22 2.55 6.66
N VAL A 450 4.95 2.65 6.26
CA VAL A 450 4.46 3.62 5.25
C VAL A 450 4.82 5.06 5.59
N THR A 451 4.98 5.39 6.87
CA THR A 451 5.43 6.72 7.32
C THR A 451 6.88 7.01 6.95
N ASN A 452 7.72 5.97 6.86
CA ASN A 452 9.13 6.06 6.52
C ASN A 452 9.40 5.84 5.03
N SER A 453 8.41 5.34 4.27
CA SER A 453 8.51 5.28 2.81
C SER A 453 8.64 6.70 2.23
N PRO A 454 9.50 6.90 1.23
CA PRO A 454 9.64 8.16 0.51
C PRO A 454 8.51 8.44 -0.49
N ASP A 455 7.63 7.45 -0.73
CA ASP A 455 6.71 7.47 -1.87
C ASP A 455 5.56 8.45 -1.66
N SER A 456 5.32 9.31 -2.65
CA SER A 456 4.19 10.22 -2.68
C SER A 456 3.91 10.72 -4.10
N VAL A 457 2.63 10.76 -4.48
CA VAL A 457 2.15 11.44 -5.69
C VAL A 457 2.59 12.91 -5.70
N TYR A 458 2.47 13.61 -4.58
CA TYR A 458 2.80 15.03 -4.51
C TYR A 458 4.27 15.29 -4.78
N ASP A 459 5.13 14.47 -4.18
CA ASP A 459 6.57 14.57 -4.39
C ASP A 459 6.97 14.14 -5.80
N GLN A 460 6.34 13.11 -6.38
CA GLN A 460 6.51 12.77 -7.80
C GLN A 460 6.12 13.92 -8.72
N LEU A 461 4.96 14.54 -8.49
CA LEU A 461 4.48 15.63 -9.34
C LEU A 461 5.40 16.85 -9.26
N LEU A 462 5.91 17.18 -8.07
CA LEU A 462 6.86 18.28 -7.91
C LEU A 462 8.24 17.91 -8.47
N GLY A 463 8.80 16.77 -8.09
CA GLY A 463 10.15 16.36 -8.51
C GLY A 463 10.27 16.13 -10.02
N GLU A 464 9.32 15.40 -10.63
CA GLU A 464 9.41 15.02 -12.05
C GLU A 464 8.74 16.04 -12.99
N TYR A 465 7.70 16.76 -12.54
CA TYR A 465 6.91 17.68 -13.37
C TYR A 465 6.92 19.13 -12.88
N GLY A 466 7.64 19.42 -11.80
CA GLY A 466 7.84 20.76 -11.26
C GLY A 466 6.60 21.35 -10.59
N VAL A 467 6.70 22.63 -10.26
CA VAL A 467 5.56 23.41 -9.75
C VAL A 467 4.40 23.39 -10.73
N ALA A 468 4.67 23.36 -12.05
CA ALA A 468 3.61 23.25 -13.05
C ALA A 468 2.81 21.94 -12.91
N GLY A 469 3.47 20.80 -12.67
CA GLY A 469 2.79 19.52 -12.42
C GLY A 469 1.89 19.55 -11.19
N GLY A 470 2.40 20.10 -10.07
CA GLY A 470 1.61 20.30 -8.86
C GLY A 470 0.40 21.22 -9.06
N LEU A 471 0.58 22.34 -9.77
CA LEU A 471 -0.51 23.25 -10.12
C LEU A 471 -1.54 22.61 -11.04
N LEU A 472 -1.12 21.84 -12.05
CA LEU A 472 -2.04 21.11 -12.93
C LEU A 472 -2.90 20.13 -12.13
N PHE A 473 -2.32 19.43 -11.15
CA PHE A 473 -3.06 18.53 -10.28
C PHE A 473 -4.12 19.28 -9.48
N VAL A 474 -3.74 20.36 -8.79
CA VAL A 474 -4.70 21.14 -7.97
C VAL A 474 -5.80 21.76 -8.84
N ILE A 475 -5.43 22.39 -9.96
CA ILE A 475 -6.37 23.16 -10.79
C ILE A 475 -7.23 22.25 -11.67
N PHE A 476 -6.62 21.28 -12.36
CA PHE A 476 -7.31 20.51 -13.40
C PHE A 476 -7.71 19.09 -13.01
N TYR A 477 -7.14 18.53 -11.93
CA TYR A 477 -7.62 17.25 -11.37
C TYR A 477 -8.55 17.48 -10.19
N VAL A 478 -8.06 18.07 -9.12
CA VAL A 478 -8.87 18.38 -7.91
C VAL A 478 -9.94 19.41 -8.25
N GLY A 479 -9.57 20.50 -8.95
CA GLY A 479 -10.49 21.54 -9.37
C GLY A 479 -11.57 21.05 -10.34
N TYR A 480 -11.31 20.02 -11.16
CA TYR A 480 -12.34 19.42 -12.02
C TYR A 480 -13.51 18.85 -11.19
N PHE A 481 -13.22 18.13 -10.12
CA PHE A 481 -14.26 17.60 -9.22
C PHE A 481 -14.83 18.68 -8.29
N LEU A 482 -14.00 19.57 -7.74
CA LEU A 482 -14.46 20.64 -6.85
C LEU A 482 -15.36 21.67 -7.56
N LYS A 483 -15.21 21.88 -8.87
CA LYS A 483 -16.15 22.69 -9.65
C LYS A 483 -17.59 22.14 -9.56
N GLN A 484 -17.73 20.83 -9.36
CA GLN A 484 -19.00 20.14 -9.18
C GLN A 484 -19.39 19.98 -7.70
N ARG A 485 -18.77 20.71 -6.75
CA ARG A 485 -19.00 20.55 -5.29
C ARG A 485 -20.45 20.56 -4.85
N ARG A 486 -21.33 21.27 -5.57
CA ARG A 486 -22.78 21.32 -5.27
C ARG A 486 -23.47 19.96 -5.45
N TYR A 487 -22.90 19.10 -6.29
CA TYR A 487 -23.39 17.76 -6.59
C TYR A 487 -22.63 16.66 -5.83
N LEU A 488 -21.61 17.02 -5.04
CA LEU A 488 -20.83 16.05 -4.29
C LEU A 488 -21.45 15.81 -2.91
N SER A 489 -22.00 14.62 -2.71
CA SER A 489 -22.43 14.12 -1.40
C SER A 489 -21.25 13.42 -0.71
N TYR A 490 -21.06 12.14 -1.00
CA TYR A 490 -19.93 11.33 -0.54
C TYR A 490 -18.62 11.63 -1.25
N GLY A 491 -18.69 12.28 -2.41
CA GLY A 491 -17.51 12.62 -3.18
C GLY A 491 -16.57 13.61 -2.50
N LEU A 492 -17.09 14.51 -1.64
CA LEU A 492 -16.21 15.45 -0.92
C LEU A 492 -15.36 14.75 0.16
N PRO A 493 -15.93 13.96 1.09
CA PRO A 493 -15.14 13.13 2.00
C PRO A 493 -14.19 12.17 1.27
N MET A 494 -14.60 11.58 0.15
CA MET A 494 -13.72 10.72 -0.65
C MET A 494 -12.55 11.49 -1.27
N LEU A 495 -12.76 12.70 -1.78
CA LEU A 495 -11.70 13.53 -2.35
C LEU A 495 -10.65 13.88 -1.30
N LEU A 496 -11.08 14.20 -0.07
CA LEU A 496 -10.18 14.41 1.06
C LEU A 496 -9.43 13.12 1.43
N PHE A 497 -10.13 11.99 1.51
CA PHE A 497 -9.53 10.69 1.82
C PHE A 497 -8.47 10.31 0.78
N ILE A 498 -8.76 10.43 -0.51
CA ILE A 498 -7.79 10.15 -1.58
C ILE A 498 -6.64 11.16 -1.60
N GLY A 499 -6.88 12.42 -1.25
CA GLY A 499 -5.80 13.39 -1.02
C GLY A 499 -4.81 12.90 0.04
N CYS A 500 -5.29 12.34 1.15
CA CYS A 500 -4.43 11.71 2.14
C CYS A 500 -3.71 10.47 1.58
N VAL A 501 -4.39 9.62 0.81
CA VAL A 501 -3.81 8.41 0.21
C VAL A 501 -2.73 8.73 -0.82
N PHE A 502 -2.79 9.88 -1.51
CA PHE A 502 -1.73 10.34 -2.41
C PHE A 502 -0.40 10.65 -1.71
N PHE A 503 -0.37 10.66 -0.37
CA PHE A 503 0.89 10.61 0.37
C PHE A 503 1.49 9.21 0.50
N THR A 504 0.81 8.10 0.17
CA THR A 504 1.30 6.75 0.52
C THR A 504 2.08 6.04 -0.59
N ASP A 505 1.86 6.39 -1.85
CA ASP A 505 2.54 5.80 -3.01
C ASP A 505 2.51 6.80 -4.18
N TYR A 506 3.14 6.45 -5.29
CA TYR A 506 3.17 7.22 -6.54
C TYR A 506 1.91 7.02 -7.40
N TRP A 507 1.70 7.89 -8.40
CA TRP A 507 0.43 7.96 -9.14
C TRP A 507 0.07 6.64 -9.84
N PHE A 508 1.03 6.00 -10.49
CA PHE A 508 0.77 4.83 -11.33
C PHE A 508 0.42 3.59 -10.50
N GLU A 509 1.00 3.49 -9.32
CA GLU A 509 0.74 2.46 -8.33
C GLU A 509 -0.68 2.64 -7.76
N GLN A 510 -1.07 3.90 -7.56
CA GLN A 510 -2.43 4.26 -7.16
C GLN A 510 -3.47 4.07 -8.28
N LEU A 511 -3.11 3.67 -9.51
CA LEU A 511 -4.13 3.36 -10.54
C LEU A 511 -5.07 2.23 -10.14
N SER A 512 -4.64 1.35 -9.24
CA SER A 512 -5.48 0.30 -8.67
C SER A 512 -6.60 0.84 -7.76
N ILE A 513 -6.55 2.12 -7.38
CA ILE A 513 -7.60 2.78 -6.57
C ILE A 513 -8.20 4.00 -7.26
N VAL A 514 -7.42 4.75 -8.05
CA VAL A 514 -7.82 6.03 -8.66
C VAL A 514 -9.00 5.83 -9.60
N VAL A 515 -8.98 4.78 -10.40
CA VAL A 515 -10.08 4.42 -11.34
C VAL A 515 -11.39 4.17 -10.60
N LEU A 516 -11.36 3.43 -9.49
CA LEU A 516 -12.56 3.22 -8.67
C LEU A 516 -13.03 4.52 -8.02
N PHE A 517 -12.10 5.31 -7.50
CA PHE A 517 -12.41 6.61 -6.92
C PHE A 517 -13.06 7.56 -7.93
N GLU A 518 -12.49 7.68 -9.13
CA GLU A 518 -13.03 8.51 -10.21
C GLU A 518 -14.42 8.04 -10.62
N LEU A 519 -14.65 6.72 -10.72
CA LEU A 519 -15.98 6.17 -10.95
C LEU A 519 -16.96 6.62 -9.86
N LEU A 520 -16.60 6.49 -8.59
CA LEU A 520 -17.46 6.88 -7.47
C LEU A 520 -17.80 8.37 -7.52
N LEU A 521 -16.83 9.24 -7.80
CA LEU A 521 -17.08 10.68 -7.97
C LEU A 521 -18.01 10.98 -9.15
N LEU A 522 -17.80 10.33 -10.29
CA LEU A 522 -18.63 10.53 -11.48
C LEU A 522 -20.07 10.07 -11.25
N VAL A 523 -20.25 8.98 -10.50
CA VAL A 523 -21.57 8.47 -10.10
C VAL A 523 -22.28 9.44 -9.17
N ASP A 524 -21.57 9.98 -8.16
CA ASP A 524 -22.12 10.98 -7.22
C ASP A 524 -22.61 12.23 -7.95
N ILE A 525 -21.79 12.76 -8.86
CA ILE A 525 -22.12 13.92 -9.69
C ILE A 525 -23.38 13.63 -10.52
N LYS A 526 -23.43 12.47 -11.18
CA LYS A 526 -24.55 12.09 -12.04
C LYS A 526 -25.86 12.03 -11.28
N GLU A 527 -25.89 11.38 -10.11
CA GLU A 527 -27.11 11.25 -9.29
C GLU A 527 -27.69 12.62 -8.93
N HIS A 528 -26.84 13.54 -8.47
CA HIS A 528 -27.31 14.83 -7.97
C HIS A 528 -27.64 15.83 -9.10
N GLN A 529 -27.04 15.67 -10.29
CA GLN A 529 -27.46 16.42 -11.48
C GLN A 529 -28.88 16.05 -11.92
N LEU A 530 -29.28 14.78 -11.77
CA LEU A 530 -30.65 14.35 -12.11
C LEU A 530 -31.68 14.83 -11.07
N LEU A 531 -31.29 14.90 -9.79
CA LEU A 531 -32.17 15.35 -8.70
C LEU A 531 -32.33 16.87 -8.65
N THR A 532 -31.36 17.61 -9.19
CA THR A 532 -31.38 19.07 -9.28
C THR A 532 -31.50 19.45 -10.75
N PRO A 533 -32.69 19.28 -11.39
CA PRO A 533 -32.90 19.89 -12.69
C PRO A 533 -32.81 21.41 -12.49
N MET A 534 -31.63 21.97 -12.77
CA MET A 534 -31.45 23.41 -12.96
C MET A 534 -32.50 23.82 -14.02
N GLN A 535 -33.43 24.76 -13.79
CA GLN A 535 -33.20 26.09 -13.19
C GLN A 535 -31.84 26.66 -13.62
N ALA A 536 -31.54 26.45 -14.91
CA ALA A 536 -30.43 27.05 -15.63
C ALA A 536 -30.90 28.35 -16.28
#